data_AF-A0A0P0ZGT3-F1
#
_entry.id   AF-A0A0P0ZGT3-F1
#
_cell.length_a   1.000
_cell.length_b   1.000
_cell.length_c   1.000
_cell.angle_alpha   90.00
_cell.angle_beta   90.00
_cell.angle_gamma   90.00
#
_symmetry.space_group_name_H-M   'P 1'
#
loop_
_entity.id
_entity.type
_entity.pdbx_description
1 polymer ?
#
loop_
_entity_poly.entity_id
_entity_poly.type
_entity_poly.pdbx_seq_one_letter_code
_entity_poly.pdbx_strand_id
1 'polypeptide(L)'
;MRDTAPLPVAAVHSDSDRVTLSWNGDAVELLSALARARGLAFSYAGIRLPLPVDIEVQDMTYANLLRLIEMQTAWRATIVTYPGQMVLQFMPSLPAGPVRHPQGGRR
;
A
#
# COMPACT_ATOMS: atom_id res chain seq x y z
N MET A 1 7.51 3.07 23.05
CA MET A 1 6.27 3.69 22.54
C MET A 1 6.65 4.41 21.26
N ARG A 2 6.14 4.00 20.09
CA ARG A 2 6.36 4.75 18.85
C ARG A 2 5.17 5.67 18.69
N ASP A 3 5.41 6.98 18.77
CA ASP A 3 4.42 8.01 18.47
C ASP A 3 3.92 7.81 17.04
N THR A 4 2.70 7.30 16.89
CA THR A 4 1.94 7.36 15.64
C THR A 4 1.49 8.81 15.47
N ALA A 5 2.42 9.71 15.17
CA ALA A 5 2.08 11.07 14.80
C ALA A 5 1.10 10.98 13.62
N PRO A 6 -0.08 11.62 13.67
CA PRO A 6 -0.98 11.65 12.53
C PRO A 6 -0.21 12.25 11.36
N LEU A 7 -0.04 11.48 10.29
CA LEU A 7 0.62 11.93 9.07
C LEU A 7 0.03 13.28 8.67
N PRO A 8 0.82 14.38 8.68
CA PRO A 8 0.35 15.69 8.26
C PRO A 8 0.39 15.73 6.73
N VAL A 9 -0.41 14.89 6.07
CA VAL A 9 -0.64 15.05 4.63
C VAL A 9 -1.58 16.23 4.50
N ALA A 10 -1.04 17.37 4.05
CA ALA A 10 -1.85 18.52 3.66
C ALA A 10 -2.91 18.09 2.64
N ALA A 11 -4.04 18.80 2.58
CA ALA A 11 -5.08 18.50 1.60
C ALA A 11 -4.48 18.44 0.18
N VAL A 12 -4.76 17.35 -0.54
CA VAL A 12 -4.24 17.10 -1.89
C VAL A 12 -5.40 17.27 -2.86
N HIS A 13 -5.37 18.32 -3.69
CA HIS A 13 -6.38 18.68 -4.68
C HIS A 13 -6.07 18.21 -6.10
N SER A 14 -4.79 18.14 -6.49
CA SER A 14 -4.35 17.61 -7.80
C SER A 14 -3.24 16.54 -7.70
N ASP A 15 -3.05 15.74 -8.75
CA ASP A 15 -1.99 14.70 -8.78
C ASP A 15 -0.58 15.33 -8.87
N SER A 16 -0.52 16.57 -9.33
CA SER A 16 0.68 17.40 -9.38
C SER A 16 1.03 18.07 -8.05
N ASP A 17 0.17 17.99 -7.04
CA ASP A 17 0.43 18.61 -5.74
C ASP A 17 1.68 17.99 -5.11
N ARG A 18 2.46 18.86 -4.48
CA ARG A 18 3.75 18.50 -3.88
C ARG A 18 3.56 18.09 -2.43
N VAL A 19 4.14 16.96 -2.08
CA VAL A 19 4.09 16.37 -0.75
C VAL A 19 5.51 16.13 -0.23
N THR A 20 5.68 16.37 1.06
CA THR A 20 6.88 16.06 1.83
C THR A 20 6.44 15.25 3.03
N LEU A 21 6.96 14.02 3.16
CA LEU A 21 6.62 13.15 4.28
C LEU A 21 7.73 12.16 4.56
N SER A 22 7.78 11.72 5.82
CA SER A 22 8.57 10.58 6.29
C SER A 22 7.61 9.60 6.96
N TRP A 23 7.67 8.34 6.55
CA TRP A 23 6.81 7.29 7.06
C TRP A 23 7.55 5.96 7.11
N ASN A 24 7.44 5.29 8.25
CA ASN A 24 7.92 3.92 8.44
C ASN A 24 6.81 3.12 9.13
N GLY A 25 6.14 2.23 8.39
CA GLY A 25 4.96 1.55 8.92
C GLY A 25 4.18 0.78 7.87
N ASP A 26 2.93 0.45 8.18
CA ASP A 26 2.07 -0.33 7.29
C ASP A 26 1.47 0.55 6.18
N ALA A 27 1.47 0.07 4.95
CA ALA A 27 0.97 0.80 3.79
C ALA A 27 -0.53 1.08 3.88
N VAL A 28 -1.31 0.25 4.59
CA VAL A 28 -2.76 0.49 4.77
C VAL A 28 -2.98 1.80 5.53
N GLU A 29 -2.19 2.07 6.56
CA GLU A 29 -2.30 3.28 7.35
C GLU A 29 -1.90 4.51 6.52
N LEU A 30 -0.76 4.45 5.82
CA LEU A 30 -0.32 5.51 4.92
C LEU A 30 -1.34 5.81 3.82
N LEU A 31 -1.82 4.78 3.10
CA LEU A 31 -2.79 4.95 2.02
C LEU A 31 -4.14 5.45 2.52
N SER A 32 -4.57 5.06 3.72
CA SER A 32 -5.79 5.59 4.34
C SER A 32 -5.68 7.09 4.63
N ALA A 33 -4.51 7.55 5.11
CA ALA A 33 -4.25 8.96 5.36
C ALA A 33 -4.18 9.76 4.05
N LEU A 34 -3.49 9.22 3.03
CA LEU A 34 -3.41 9.84 1.70
C LEU A 34 -4.78 9.94 1.02
N ALA A 35 -5.59 8.88 1.07
CA ALA A 35 -6.95 8.89 0.56
C ALA A 35 -7.80 9.95 1.25
N ARG A 36 -7.74 10.06 2.58
CA ARG A 36 -8.43 11.09 3.34
C ARG A 36 -7.99 12.50 2.94
N ALA A 37 -6.68 12.73 2.79
CA ALA A 37 -6.14 14.02 2.35
C ALA A 37 -6.59 14.39 0.93
N ARG A 38 -6.86 13.38 0.09
CA ARG A 38 -7.39 13.50 -1.27
C ARG A 38 -8.92 13.65 -1.32
N GLY A 39 -9.61 13.57 -0.18
CA GLY A 39 -11.07 13.52 -0.13
C GLY A 39 -11.67 12.22 -0.71
N LEU A 40 -10.89 11.14 -0.76
CA LEU A 40 -11.31 9.82 -1.22
C LEU A 40 -11.72 8.93 -0.04
N ALA A 41 -12.74 8.11 -0.25
CA ALA A 41 -12.98 6.96 0.61
C ALA A 41 -11.86 5.93 0.44
N PHE A 42 -11.46 5.26 1.52
CA PHE A 42 -10.46 4.19 1.48
C PHE A 42 -11.08 2.85 1.85
N SER A 43 -10.71 1.80 1.13
CA SER A 43 -11.12 0.42 1.40
C SER A 43 -10.00 -0.55 1.00
N TYR A 44 -10.04 -1.77 1.55
CA TYR A 44 -9.18 -2.85 1.09
C TYR A 44 -10.00 -4.11 0.85
N ALA A 45 -9.49 -4.98 -0.02
CA ALA A 45 -10.11 -6.26 -0.38
C ALA A 45 -9.10 -7.39 -0.30
N GLY A 46 -9.55 -8.60 0.06
CA GLY A 46 -8.70 -9.78 0.25
C GLY A 46 -8.23 -9.97 1.70
N ILE A 47 -7.29 -10.89 1.91
CA ILE A 47 -6.73 -11.17 3.23
C ILE A 47 -5.71 -10.09 3.59
N ARG A 48 -5.99 -9.31 4.63
CA ARG A 48 -5.05 -8.29 5.13
C ARG A 48 -3.79 -8.94 5.66
N LEU A 49 -2.68 -8.65 5.00
CA LEU A 49 -1.33 -9.02 5.43
C LEU A 49 -0.53 -7.74 5.71
N PRO A 50 0.50 -7.80 6.56
CA PRO A 50 1.39 -6.65 6.76
C PRO A 50 2.03 -6.21 5.44
N LEU A 51 1.97 -4.91 5.17
CA LEU A 51 2.60 -4.26 4.01
C LEU A 51 3.57 -3.20 4.51
N PRO A 52 4.74 -3.60 5.06
CA PRO A 52 5.71 -2.62 5.53
C PRO A 52 6.24 -1.79 4.36
N VAL A 53 6.18 -0.48 4.52
CA VAL A 53 6.76 0.50 3.59
C VAL A 53 7.63 1.48 4.35
N ASP A 54 8.68 1.93 3.68
CA ASP A 54 9.60 2.95 4.18
C ASP A 54 9.68 4.06 3.13
N ILE A 55 9.19 5.24 3.49
CA ILE A 55 9.00 6.35 2.57
C ILE A 55 9.64 7.59 3.19
N GLU A 56 10.59 8.15 2.47
CA GLU A 56 11.14 9.47 2.76
C GLU A 56 11.17 10.26 1.46
N VAL A 57 10.31 11.27 1.36
CA VAL A 57 10.17 12.08 0.15
C VAL A 57 10.07 13.56 0.50
N GLN A 58 10.67 14.39 -0.34
CA GLN A 58 10.64 15.84 -0.24
C GLN A 58 10.25 16.41 -1.60
N ASP A 59 9.31 17.36 -1.61
CA ASP A 59 8.83 18.05 -2.81
C ASP A 59 8.44 17.11 -3.98
N MET A 60 7.81 15.97 -3.66
CA MET A 60 7.41 14.96 -4.64
C MET A 60 5.96 15.16 -5.06
N THR A 61 5.62 14.90 -6.33
CA THR A 61 4.21 14.91 -6.73
C THR A 61 3.45 13.76 -6.08
N TYR A 62 2.18 13.98 -5.75
CA TYR A 62 1.29 12.95 -5.22
C TYR A 62 1.24 11.69 -6.12
N ALA A 63 1.19 11.87 -7.44
CA ALA A 63 1.23 10.75 -8.38
C ALA A 63 2.52 9.91 -8.26
N ASN A 64 3.68 10.55 -8.11
CA ASN A 64 4.95 9.84 -7.96
C ASN A 64 5.04 9.14 -6.61
N LEU A 65 4.52 9.75 -5.54
CA LEU A 65 4.40 9.09 -4.24
C LEU A 65 3.56 7.82 -4.33
N LEU A 66 2.37 7.88 -4.94
CA LEU A 66 1.53 6.69 -5.11
C LEU A 66 2.24 5.59 -5.90
N ARG A 67 2.97 5.95 -6.96
CA ARG A 67 3.75 4.99 -7.75
C ARG A 67 4.89 4.36 -6.96
N LEU A 68 5.56 5.11 -6.09
CA LEU A 68 6.58 4.56 -5.19
C LEU A 68 5.98 3.56 -4.20
N ILE A 69 4.83 3.89 -3.60
CA ILE A 69 4.13 2.98 -2.69
C ILE A 69 3.71 1.72 -3.46
N GLU A 70 3.13 1.86 -4.65
CA GLU A 70 2.74 0.75 -5.51
C GLU A 70 3.93 -0.20 -5.78
N MET A 71 5.10 0.35 -6.13
CA MET A 71 6.31 -0.46 -6.36
C MET A 71 6.74 -1.24 -5.12
N GLN A 72 6.64 -0.64 -3.92
CA GLN A 72 6.99 -1.32 -2.67
C GLN A 72 5.93 -2.36 -2.23
N THR A 73 4.68 -2.24 -2.68
CA THR A 73 3.59 -3.15 -2.31
C THR A 73 3.24 -4.20 -3.37
N ALA A 74 3.73 -4.06 -4.60
CA ALA A 74 3.33 -4.86 -5.78
C ALA A 74 3.47 -6.38 -5.60
N TRP A 75 4.32 -6.83 -4.69
CA TRP A 75 4.51 -8.25 -4.35
C TRP A 75 3.36 -8.86 -3.54
N ARG A 76 2.47 -8.03 -2.97
CA ARG A 76 1.35 -8.47 -2.13
C ARG A 76 0.04 -7.73 -2.37
N ALA A 77 0.05 -6.55 -2.97
CA ALA A 77 -1.16 -5.78 -3.20
C ALA A 77 -1.04 -4.84 -4.40
N THR A 78 -2.18 -4.51 -5.00
CA THR A 78 -2.33 -3.49 -6.04
C THR A 78 -3.19 -2.34 -5.55
N ILE A 79 -2.89 -1.12 -6.00
CA ILE A 79 -3.66 0.08 -5.68
C ILE A 79 -4.56 0.39 -6.87
N VAL A 80 -5.86 0.51 -6.65
CA VAL A 80 -6.85 0.85 -7.66
C VAL A 80 -7.58 2.12 -7.23
N THR A 81 -7.64 3.12 -8.12
CA THR A 81 -8.33 4.39 -7.84
C THR A 81 -9.56 4.52 -8.72
N TYR A 82 -10.70 4.76 -8.10
CA TYR A 82 -11.97 5.10 -8.73
C TYR A 82 -12.34 6.56 -8.40
N PRO A 83 -13.27 7.18 -9.14
CA PRO A 83 -13.81 8.48 -8.74
C PRO A 83 -14.34 8.44 -7.29
N GLY A 84 -13.72 9.21 -6.39
CA GLY A 84 -14.10 9.29 -4.98
C GLY A 84 -13.64 8.14 -4.08
N GLN A 85 -12.91 7.14 -4.60
CA GLN A 85 -12.50 5.98 -3.80
C GLN A 85 -11.11 5.44 -4.18
N MET A 86 -10.34 5.04 -3.17
CA MET A 86 -9.10 4.29 -3.30
C MET A 86 -9.30 2.88 -2.72
N VAL A 87 -8.86 1.86 -3.45
CA VAL A 87 -8.97 0.46 -3.06
C VAL A 87 -7.59 -0.18 -3.08
N LEU A 88 -7.18 -0.77 -1.95
CA LEU A 88 -6.00 -1.63 -1.87
C LEU A 88 -6.42 -3.10 -1.99
N GLN A 89 -6.03 -3.77 -3.07
CA GLN A 89 -6.40 -5.16 -3.33
C GLN A 89 -5.24 -6.08 -2.94
N PHE A 90 -5.41 -6.84 -1.87
CA PHE A 90 -4.45 -7.87 -1.48
C PHE A 90 -4.51 -9.04 -2.46
N MET A 91 -3.35 -9.44 -2.98
CA MET A 91 -3.23 -10.62 -3.81
C MET A 91 -3.51 -11.88 -2.97
N PRO A 92 -4.12 -12.91 -3.54
CA PRO A 92 -4.20 -14.20 -2.88
C PRO A 92 -2.78 -14.65 -2.53
N SER A 93 -2.60 -15.23 -1.33
CA SER A 93 -1.33 -15.87 -0.99
C SER A 93 -1.00 -16.86 -2.11
N LEU A 94 0.11 -16.64 -2.82
CA LEU A 94 0.62 -17.62 -3.76
C LEU A 94 0.57 -18.98 -3.06
N PRO A 95 -0.09 -20.02 -3.61
CA PRO A 95 0.08 -21.35 -3.05
C PRO A 95 1.59 -21.59 -3.01
N ALA A 96 2.13 -21.92 -1.83
CA ALA A 96 3.50 -22.40 -1.71
C ALA A 96 3.70 -23.44 -2.83
N GLY A 97 4.82 -23.34 -3.55
CA GLY A 97 5.10 -24.15 -4.73
C GLY A 97 4.78 -25.64 -4.53
N PRO A 98 4.67 -26.41 -5.63
CA PRO A 98 4.04 -27.73 -5.61
C PRO A 98 4.56 -28.58 -4.44
N VAL A 99 3.65 -28.98 -3.56
CA VAL A 99 3.92 -29.91 -2.47
C VAL A 99 4.45 -31.18 -3.12
N ARG A 100 5.78 -31.37 -3.06
CA ARG A 100 6.40 -32.63 -3.48
C ARG A 100 5.95 -33.69 -2.49
N HIS A 101 4.90 -34.41 -2.82
CA HIS A 101 4.63 -35.70 -2.18
C HIS A 101 5.81 -36.62 -2.52
N PRO A 102 6.51 -37.21 -1.53
CA PRO A 102 7.44 -38.28 -1.83
C PRO A 102 6.59 -39.44 -2.35
N GLN A 103 6.66 -39.69 -3.65
CA GLN A 103 6.09 -40.88 -4.26
C GLN A 103 6.93 -42.06 -3.75
N GLY A 104 6.46 -42.66 -2.67
CA GLY A 104 7.03 -43.86 -2.08
C GLY A 104 7.10 -44.96 -3.12
N GLY A 105 8.30 -45.52 -3.30
CA GLY A 105 8.53 -46.67 -4.14
C GLY A 105 7.68 -47.87 -3.69
N ARG A 106 7.07 -48.51 -4.68
CA ARG A 106 6.66 -49.92 -4.63
C ARG A 106 7.33 -50.54 -5.87
N ARG A 107 8.43 -51.27 -5.64
CA ARG A 107 8.48 -52.74 -5.51
C ARG A 107 7.83 -53.44 -6.69
#